data_AF-A0A1I4WJ82-F1
#
_entry.id   AF-A0A1I4WJ82-F1
#
_cell.length_a   1.000
_cell.length_b   1.000
_cell.length_c   1.000
_cell.angle_alpha   90.00
_cell.angle_beta   90.00
_cell.angle_gamma   90.00
#
_symmetry.space_group_name_H-M   'P 1'
#
loop_
_entity.id
_entity.type
_entity.pdbx_description
1 polymer ?
#
loop_
_entity_poly.entity_id
_entity_poly.type
_entity_poly.pdbx_seq_one_letter_code
_entity_poly.pdbx_strand_id
1 'polypeptide(L)'
;MMNADKVIRMRNEGVAGRDRVPARVVVRGEPDGWHCVVVDGAGAEQRSDFAGAGTRWSAGGRGDPEPAWWRRRLAETAEGLREAVAERLTDATFREFGAESVITWFAVEDPVEWEGIVTLREADPARFPGRVPPFVITLEPGRGALLPDANLLFSTRAADAWTTLGAVAERCGTRPPKASFLCGWADHRSVRVGRGTLALSTGRGEDGVERLAEIFGTRAAGWSGNPEMRFRLDGVDLLDEPARDVVTLLRELGHEIVRRGRTVRLAASGLTLYEPDRPGPADRFTGVALRLPDALAPLWAGS
;
A
#
# COMPACT_ATOMS: atom_id res chain seq x y z
N MET A 1 6.11 28.71 47.25
CA MET A 1 4.63 28.67 47.25
C MET A 1 4.21 28.59 45.79
N MET A 2 3.99 27.37 45.29
CA MET A 2 3.79 27.07 43.87
C MET A 2 2.33 26.67 43.65
N ASN A 3 1.69 27.32 42.68
CA ASN A 3 0.33 27.03 42.22
C ASN A 3 0.31 25.69 41.48
N ALA A 4 -0.41 24.72 42.05
CA ALA A 4 -0.91 23.54 41.36
C ALA A 4 -2.40 23.73 41.02
N ASP A 5 -2.86 22.97 40.03
CA ASP A 5 -4.25 22.77 39.62
C ASP A 5 -4.87 23.80 38.67
N LYS A 6 -4.35 23.79 37.43
CA LYS A 6 -5.17 24.10 36.26
C LYS A 6 -5.74 22.79 35.69
N VAL A 7 -6.74 22.25 36.37
CA VAL A 7 -7.60 21.19 35.82
C VAL A 7 -8.35 21.80 34.63
N ILE A 8 -7.93 21.46 33.41
CA ILE A 8 -8.66 21.77 32.19
C ILE A 8 -9.93 20.90 32.22
N ARG A 9 -11.01 21.45 32.77
CA ARG A 9 -12.37 20.94 32.56
C ARG A 9 -12.66 21.03 31.06
N MET A 10 -12.52 19.91 30.35
CA MET A 10 -13.21 19.71 29.08
C MET A 10 -14.70 19.88 29.35
N ARG A 11 -15.25 21.01 28.90
CA ARG A 11 -16.67 21.26 28.85
C ARG A 11 -17.26 20.24 27.87
N ASN A 12 -18.21 19.44 28.36
CA ASN A 12 -19.11 18.64 27.55
C ASN A 12 -19.94 19.57 26.66
N GLU A 13 -19.44 19.86 25.46
CA GLU A 13 -20.22 20.43 24.37
C GLU A 13 -20.52 19.28 23.39
N GLY A 14 -21.76 18.77 23.42
CA GLY A 14 -22.35 17.94 22.38
C GLY A 14 -22.31 16.41 22.56
N VAL A 15 -23.28 15.84 23.29
CA VAL A 15 -23.56 14.39 23.35
C VAL A 15 -24.08 13.81 22.01
N ALA A 16 -24.38 14.65 21.01
CA ALA A 16 -24.95 14.21 19.73
C ALA A 16 -23.97 13.51 18.77
N GLY A 17 -22.66 13.51 19.06
CA GLY A 17 -21.63 12.94 18.16
C GLY A 17 -20.94 11.66 18.64
N ARG A 18 -21.03 11.33 19.95
CA ARG A 18 -20.33 10.15 20.50
C ARG A 18 -20.93 8.83 20.05
N ASP A 19 -22.24 8.80 19.84
CA ASP A 19 -22.94 7.56 19.49
C ASP A 19 -22.71 7.15 18.02
N ARG A 20 -22.19 8.06 17.18
CA ARG A 20 -21.81 7.77 15.78
C ARG A 20 -20.37 7.28 15.61
N VAL A 21 -19.61 7.20 16.70
CA VAL A 21 -18.23 6.72 16.65
C VAL A 21 -18.24 5.22 16.37
N PRO A 22 -17.45 4.71 15.39
CA PRO A 22 -17.35 3.29 15.16
C PRO A 22 -16.82 2.57 16.40
N ALA A 23 -17.55 1.57 16.86
CA ALA A 23 -17.25 0.82 18.08
C ALA A 23 -16.84 -0.63 17.77
N ARG A 24 -17.44 -1.21 16.73
CA ARG A 24 -17.17 -2.59 16.30
C ARG A 24 -17.11 -2.68 14.78
N VAL A 25 -16.34 -3.64 14.29
CA VAL A 25 -16.33 -4.02 12.88
C VAL A 25 -16.35 -5.53 12.73
N VAL A 26 -17.03 -6.04 11.72
CA VAL A 26 -17.05 -7.45 11.34
C VAL A 26 -16.59 -7.56 9.90
N VAL A 27 -15.70 -8.51 9.61
CA VAL A 27 -15.29 -8.89 8.25
C VAL A 27 -15.70 -10.34 8.04
N ARG A 28 -16.48 -10.59 6.99
CA ARG A 28 -17.06 -11.90 6.74
C ARG A 28 -16.96 -12.30 5.27
N GLY A 29 -16.51 -13.52 5.06
CA GLY A 29 -16.51 -14.21 3.77
C GLY A 29 -17.78 -15.04 3.62
N GLU A 30 -18.51 -14.79 2.55
CA GLU A 30 -19.64 -15.58 2.08
C GLU A 30 -19.21 -16.39 0.85
N PRO A 31 -19.99 -17.39 0.41
CA PRO A 31 -19.62 -18.22 -0.73
C PRO A 31 -19.31 -17.43 -2.00
N ASP A 32 -20.00 -16.30 -2.21
CA ASP A 32 -19.94 -15.52 -3.44
C ASP A 32 -19.20 -14.18 -3.30
N GLY A 33 -18.74 -13.81 -2.10
CA GLY A 33 -17.98 -12.58 -1.89
C GLY A 33 -17.59 -12.33 -0.44
N TRP A 34 -17.03 -11.15 -0.19
CA TRP A 34 -16.67 -10.69 1.15
C TRP A 34 -17.36 -9.37 1.45
N HIS A 35 -17.67 -9.13 2.71
CA HIS A 35 -18.21 -7.85 3.15
C HIS A 35 -17.67 -7.47 4.53
N CYS A 36 -17.78 -6.18 4.85
CA CYS A 36 -17.60 -5.69 6.20
C CYS A 36 -18.85 -4.98 6.71
N VAL A 37 -19.09 -5.08 8.01
CA VAL A 37 -20.11 -4.32 8.73
C VAL A 37 -19.41 -3.50 9.80
N VAL A 38 -19.57 -2.18 9.77
CA VAL A 38 -19.14 -1.27 10.83
C VAL A 38 -20.34 -0.92 11.67
N VAL A 39 -20.21 -1.04 13.00
CA VAL A 39 -21.25 -0.75 13.97
C VAL A 39 -20.81 0.43 14.84
N ASP A 40 -21.62 1.47 14.92
CA ASP A 40 -21.36 2.63 15.77
C ASP A 40 -21.78 2.40 17.24
N GLY A 41 -21.49 3.38 18.11
CA GLY A 41 -21.84 3.34 19.53
C GLY A 41 -23.35 3.30 19.81
N ALA A 42 -24.19 3.77 18.88
CA ALA A 42 -25.65 3.64 18.93
C ALA A 42 -26.17 2.28 18.45
N GLY A 43 -25.31 1.45 17.85
CA GLY A 43 -25.68 0.17 17.25
C GLY A 43 -26.18 0.28 15.81
N ALA A 44 -26.00 1.41 15.13
CA ALA A 44 -26.30 1.53 13.71
C ALA A 44 -25.25 0.78 12.89
N GLU A 45 -25.70 0.04 11.88
CA GLU A 45 -24.85 -0.80 11.05
C GLU A 45 -24.67 -0.23 9.64
N GLN A 46 -23.42 -0.20 9.17
CA GLN A 46 -23.07 0.14 7.81
C GLN A 46 -22.33 -1.02 7.15
N ARG A 47 -22.97 -1.63 6.13
CA ARG A 47 -22.39 -2.71 5.32
C ARG A 47 -21.65 -2.14 4.10
N SER A 48 -20.54 -2.78 3.74
CA SER A 48 -19.83 -2.55 2.48
C SER A 48 -19.29 -3.86 1.92
N ASP A 49 -19.54 -4.12 0.64
CA ASP A 49 -19.07 -5.33 -0.04
C ASP A 49 -17.69 -5.10 -0.69
N PHE A 50 -16.90 -6.17 -0.78
CA PHE A 50 -15.62 -6.21 -1.47
C PHE A 50 -15.74 -6.96 -2.79
N ALA A 51 -15.10 -6.44 -3.83
CA ALA A 51 -15.00 -7.14 -5.10
C ALA A 51 -14.01 -8.31 -4.98
N GLY A 52 -14.35 -9.45 -5.56
CA GLY A 52 -13.50 -10.63 -5.59
C GLY A 52 -14.29 -11.92 -5.41
N ALA A 53 -13.58 -13.04 -5.44
CA ALA A 53 -14.18 -14.34 -5.15
C ALA A 53 -14.50 -14.46 -3.66
N GLY A 54 -15.61 -15.14 -3.36
CA GLY A 54 -15.98 -15.53 -2.00
C GLY A 54 -15.16 -16.69 -1.47
N THR A 55 -15.68 -17.34 -0.44
CA THR A 55 -15.02 -18.45 0.25
C THR A 55 -15.16 -19.79 -0.46
N ARG A 56 -16.09 -19.90 -1.42
CA ARG A 56 -16.36 -21.13 -2.14
C ARG A 56 -15.28 -21.39 -3.20
N TRP A 57 -14.70 -22.59 -3.15
CA TRP A 57 -13.91 -23.10 -4.27
C TRP A 57 -14.82 -23.38 -5.48
N SER A 58 -14.51 -22.78 -6.62
CA SER A 58 -15.25 -22.98 -7.86
C SER A 58 -14.34 -22.88 -9.10
N ALA A 59 -13.37 -23.78 -9.22
CA ALA A 59 -12.68 -23.97 -10.49
C ALA A 59 -12.91 -25.40 -10.98
N GLY A 60 -13.88 -25.56 -11.88
CA GLY A 60 -14.17 -26.85 -12.53
C GLY A 60 -15.32 -27.64 -11.89
N GLY A 61 -16.56 -27.35 -12.28
CA GLY A 61 -17.70 -28.22 -11.95
C GLY A 61 -18.14 -28.25 -10.47
N ARG A 62 -19.36 -28.77 -10.27
CA ARG A 62 -20.01 -28.86 -8.95
C ARG A 62 -19.53 -30.15 -8.26
N GLY A 63 -18.32 -30.15 -7.68
CA GLY A 63 -17.84 -31.33 -6.96
C GLY A 63 -16.33 -31.47 -6.76
N ASP A 64 -15.50 -30.60 -7.32
CA ASP A 64 -14.05 -30.71 -7.11
C ASP A 64 -13.70 -30.44 -5.64
N PRO A 65 -12.89 -31.31 -5.02
CA PRO A 65 -12.49 -31.13 -3.63
C PRO A 65 -11.69 -29.83 -3.49
N GLU A 66 -11.85 -29.17 -2.34
CA GLU A 66 -11.07 -27.99 -2.01
C GLU A 66 -9.57 -28.35 -2.02
N PRO A 67 -8.74 -27.67 -2.82
CA PRO A 67 -7.32 -27.95 -2.84
C PRO A 67 -6.67 -27.46 -1.54
N ALA A 68 -5.64 -28.16 -1.07
CA ALA A 68 -4.98 -27.86 0.22
C ALA A 68 -4.43 -26.41 0.35
N TRP A 69 -4.19 -25.73 -0.78
CA TRP A 69 -3.74 -24.33 -0.80
C TRP A 69 -4.88 -23.31 -0.66
N TRP A 70 -6.15 -23.71 -0.83
CA TRP A 70 -7.30 -22.80 -0.82
C TRP A 70 -7.46 -22.08 0.50
N ARG A 71 -7.43 -22.83 1.62
CA ARG A 71 -7.49 -22.26 2.97
C ARG A 71 -6.40 -21.20 3.20
N ARG A 72 -5.17 -21.44 2.73
CA ARG A 72 -4.08 -20.45 2.80
C ARG A 72 -4.42 -19.19 2.02
N ARG A 73 -4.96 -19.33 0.80
CA ARG A 73 -5.41 -18.19 -0.01
C ARG A 73 -6.55 -17.41 0.65
N LEU A 74 -7.50 -18.10 1.29
CA LEU A 74 -8.56 -17.43 2.08
C LEU A 74 -7.97 -16.66 3.25
N ALA A 75 -7.00 -17.22 3.98
CA ALA A 75 -6.31 -16.53 5.06
C ALA A 75 -5.56 -15.28 4.58
N GLU A 76 -4.83 -15.39 3.46
CA GLU A 76 -4.16 -14.24 2.81
C GLU A 76 -5.17 -13.15 2.39
N THR A 77 -6.33 -13.58 1.86
CA THR A 77 -7.41 -12.67 1.46
C THR A 77 -8.01 -11.96 2.67
N ALA A 78 -8.35 -12.70 3.73
CA ALA A 78 -8.90 -12.17 4.96
C ALA A 78 -7.94 -11.20 5.66
N GLU A 79 -6.63 -11.50 5.66
CA GLU A 79 -5.62 -10.58 6.17
C GLU A 79 -5.61 -9.26 5.38
N GLY A 80 -5.55 -9.33 4.04
CA GLY A 80 -5.58 -8.13 3.20
C GLY A 80 -6.87 -7.31 3.35
N LEU A 81 -8.01 -7.97 3.55
CA LEU A 81 -9.28 -7.31 3.82
C LEU A 81 -9.30 -6.58 5.17
N ARG A 82 -8.78 -7.20 6.23
CA ARG A 82 -8.67 -6.56 7.55
C ARG A 82 -7.77 -5.33 7.50
N GLU A 83 -6.67 -5.39 6.76
CA GLU A 83 -5.79 -4.24 6.52
C GLU A 83 -6.54 -3.12 5.77
N ALA A 84 -7.24 -3.45 4.68
CA ALA A 84 -8.01 -2.48 3.91
C ALA A 84 -9.15 -1.83 4.72
N VAL A 85 -9.82 -2.61 5.58
CA VAL A 85 -10.86 -2.10 6.51
C VAL A 85 -10.25 -1.17 7.54
N ALA A 86 -9.12 -1.53 8.15
CA ALA A 86 -8.43 -0.68 9.11
C ALA A 86 -8.04 0.67 8.49
N GLU A 87 -7.54 0.68 7.26
CA GLU A 87 -7.21 1.91 6.55
C GLU A 87 -8.44 2.78 6.29
N ARG A 88 -9.51 2.19 5.74
CA ARG A 88 -10.75 2.92 5.43
C ARG A 88 -11.39 3.51 6.68
N LEU A 89 -11.43 2.75 7.76
CA LEU A 89 -12.00 3.21 9.02
C LEU A 89 -11.17 4.33 9.62
N THR A 90 -9.84 4.20 9.59
CA THR A 90 -8.93 5.26 10.06
C THR A 90 -9.11 6.55 9.26
N ASP A 91 -9.34 6.47 7.95
CA ASP A 91 -9.61 7.65 7.13
C ASP A 91 -10.95 8.30 7.42
N ALA A 92 -11.99 7.50 7.61
CA ALA A 92 -13.30 7.99 7.98
C ALA A 92 -13.24 8.68 9.35
N THR A 93 -12.63 8.04 10.35
CA THR A 93 -12.50 8.60 11.71
C THR A 93 -11.61 9.82 11.74
N PHE A 94 -10.54 9.86 10.94
CA PHE A 94 -9.69 11.04 10.86
C PHE A 94 -10.44 12.22 10.24
N ARG A 95 -11.18 11.99 9.15
CA ARG A 95 -11.97 13.04 8.48
C ARG A 95 -13.07 13.60 9.38
N GLU A 96 -13.74 12.73 10.13
CA GLU A 96 -14.91 13.11 10.93
C GLU A 96 -14.54 13.63 12.33
N PHE A 97 -13.55 13.00 12.98
CA PHE A 97 -13.21 13.23 14.39
C PHE A 97 -11.79 13.72 14.62
N GLY A 98 -10.94 13.79 13.58
CA GLY A 98 -9.52 14.14 13.74
C GLY A 98 -8.71 13.09 14.51
N ALA A 99 -9.19 11.85 14.59
CA ALA A 99 -8.61 10.76 15.36
C ALA A 99 -8.35 9.53 14.48
N GLU A 100 -7.38 8.71 14.85
CA GLU A 100 -7.11 7.44 14.17
C GLU A 100 -7.82 6.27 14.85
N SER A 101 -8.32 5.34 14.06
CA SER A 101 -8.88 4.09 14.55
C SER A 101 -7.78 3.05 14.77
N VAL A 102 -7.84 2.34 15.89
CA VAL A 102 -7.07 1.11 16.14
C VAL A 102 -8.08 -0.02 16.31
N ILE A 103 -7.88 -1.09 15.56
CA ILE A 103 -8.77 -2.25 15.58
C ILE A 103 -8.04 -3.43 16.21
N THR A 104 -8.60 -3.95 17.30
CA THR A 104 -8.16 -5.23 17.88
C THR A 104 -9.03 -6.33 17.31
N TRP A 105 -8.44 -7.22 16.52
CA TRP A 105 -9.14 -8.28 15.80
C TRP A 105 -9.18 -9.60 16.57
N PHE A 106 -10.29 -10.31 16.45
CA PHE A 106 -10.57 -11.62 17.02
C PHE A 106 -11.14 -12.53 15.93
N ALA A 107 -10.61 -13.74 15.80
CA ALA A 107 -11.17 -14.74 14.89
C ALA A 107 -12.44 -15.32 15.50
N VAL A 108 -13.56 -15.22 14.78
CA VAL A 108 -14.82 -15.89 15.12
C VAL A 108 -14.84 -17.26 14.45
N GLU A 109 -14.52 -17.28 13.15
CA GLU A 109 -14.35 -18.50 12.35
C GLU A 109 -13.15 -18.32 11.40
N ASP A 110 -11.98 -18.82 11.76
CA ASP A 110 -10.79 -18.67 10.91
C ASP A 110 -10.85 -19.59 9.66
N PRO A 111 -10.57 -19.08 8.44
CA PRO A 111 -10.14 -17.71 8.09
C PRO A 111 -11.27 -16.76 7.63
N VAL A 112 -12.53 -17.18 7.72
CA VAL A 112 -13.66 -16.57 7.00
C VAL A 112 -14.42 -15.48 7.78
N GLU A 113 -14.34 -15.44 9.10
CA GLU A 113 -15.08 -14.48 9.93
C GLU A 113 -14.23 -13.92 11.08
N TRP A 114 -14.19 -12.60 11.15
CA TRP A 114 -13.41 -11.84 12.13
C TRP A 114 -14.21 -10.68 12.70
N GLU A 115 -14.14 -10.50 14.01
CA GLU A 115 -14.71 -9.36 14.72
C GLU A 115 -13.58 -8.46 15.23
N GLY A 116 -13.78 -7.15 15.19
CA GLY A 116 -12.81 -6.14 15.61
C GLY A 116 -13.44 -5.15 16.56
N ILE A 117 -12.79 -4.90 17.69
CA ILE A 117 -13.13 -3.79 18.59
C ILE A 117 -12.37 -2.55 18.12
N VAL A 118 -13.10 -1.46 17.91
CA VAL A 118 -12.56 -0.20 17.43
C VAL A 118 -12.31 0.73 18.60
N THR A 119 -11.10 1.27 18.66
CA THR A 119 -10.72 2.32 19.61
C THR A 119 -10.19 3.52 18.85
N LEU A 120 -10.41 4.72 19.38
CA LEU A 120 -9.84 5.94 18.81
C LEU A 120 -8.59 6.35 19.59
N ARG A 121 -7.58 6.82 18.87
CA ARG A 121 -6.37 7.44 19.42
C ARG A 121 -6.12 8.79 18.77
N GLU A 122 -5.25 9.59 19.40
CA GLU A 122 -4.74 10.81 18.79
C GLU A 122 -4.18 10.50 17.40
N ALA A 123 -4.47 11.38 16.44
CA ALA A 123 -4.02 11.17 15.08
C ALA A 123 -2.50 11.26 14.97
N ASP A 124 -1.92 10.43 14.11
CA ASP A 124 -0.50 10.48 13.79
C ASP A 124 -0.13 11.92 13.34
N PRO A 125 0.87 12.56 13.95
CA PRO A 125 1.35 13.88 13.53
C PRO A 125 1.66 13.97 12.03
N ALA A 126 2.06 12.86 11.38
CA ALA A 126 2.33 12.78 9.95
C ALA A 126 1.08 12.97 9.07
N ARG A 127 -0.12 12.86 9.63
CA ARG A 127 -1.37 13.25 8.95
C ARG A 127 -1.41 14.76 8.69
N PHE A 128 -0.61 15.54 9.40
CA PHE A 128 -0.57 16.99 9.24
C PHE A 128 0.64 17.39 8.37
N PRO A 129 0.42 18.10 7.26
CA PRO A 129 1.48 18.49 6.33
C PRO A 129 2.65 19.16 7.04
N GLY A 130 3.87 18.76 6.68
CA GLY A 130 5.11 19.38 7.15
C GLY A 130 5.60 18.93 8.52
N ARG A 131 4.89 18.07 9.26
CA ARG A 131 5.34 17.59 10.58
C ARG A 131 6.37 16.46 10.53
N VAL A 132 6.35 15.66 9.47
CA VAL A 132 7.25 14.52 9.29
C VAL A 132 7.89 14.58 7.90
N PRO A 133 9.23 14.48 7.78
CA PRO A 133 9.89 14.41 6.49
C PRO A 133 9.42 13.19 5.66
N PRO A 134 9.20 13.34 4.35
CA PRO A 134 8.82 12.22 3.50
C PRO A 134 9.97 11.21 3.35
N PHE A 135 9.63 9.95 3.12
CA PHE A 135 10.54 8.92 2.64
C PHE A 135 10.66 9.04 1.12
N VAL A 136 11.67 9.77 0.68
CA VAL A 136 11.91 10.07 -0.74
C VAL A 136 12.73 8.95 -1.38
N ILE A 137 12.23 8.42 -2.49
CA ILE A 137 12.87 7.42 -3.34
C ILE A 137 13.14 8.10 -4.69
N THR A 138 14.41 8.41 -4.96
CA THR A 138 14.82 9.01 -6.23
C THR A 138 15.12 7.90 -7.22
N LEU A 139 14.37 7.86 -8.32
CA LEU A 139 14.55 6.91 -9.40
C LEU A 139 15.66 7.41 -10.33
N GLU A 140 16.62 6.53 -10.61
CA GLU A 140 17.70 6.74 -11.57
C GLU A 140 17.54 5.73 -12.71
N PRO A 141 16.86 6.10 -13.82
CA PRO A 141 16.66 5.24 -14.97
C PRO A 141 17.95 4.56 -15.45
N GLY A 142 17.86 3.25 -15.73
CA GLY A 142 19.02 2.43 -16.11
C GLY A 142 19.96 2.05 -14.96
N ARG A 143 19.85 2.66 -13.77
CA ARG A 143 20.68 2.35 -12.59
C ARG A 143 19.91 1.68 -11.47
N GLY A 144 18.75 2.22 -11.09
CA GLY A 144 17.94 1.74 -9.96
C GLY A 144 17.29 2.89 -9.19
N ALA A 145 17.33 2.85 -7.86
CA ALA A 145 16.83 3.93 -7.00
C ALA A 145 17.74 4.24 -5.82
N LEU A 146 17.76 5.52 -5.44
CA LEU A 146 18.39 6.03 -4.24
C LEU A 146 17.32 6.21 -3.16
N LEU A 147 17.52 5.56 -2.01
CA LEU A 147 16.70 5.68 -0.81
C LEU A 147 17.45 6.57 0.19
N PRO A 148 16.80 7.04 1.29
CA PRO A 148 17.43 7.93 2.24
C PRO A 148 18.75 7.42 2.85
N ASP A 149 18.87 6.11 3.08
CA ASP A 149 20.06 5.50 3.71
C ASP A 149 20.70 4.37 2.88
N ALA A 150 20.19 4.09 1.68
CA ALA A 150 20.62 2.93 0.90
C ALA A 150 20.39 3.14 -0.60
N ASN A 151 21.08 2.35 -1.42
CA ASN A 151 20.90 2.35 -2.86
C ASN A 151 20.41 0.98 -3.32
N LEU A 152 19.31 0.96 -4.06
CA LEU A 152 18.76 -0.21 -4.71
C LEU A 152 19.11 -0.14 -6.20
N LEU A 153 20.32 -0.57 -6.55
CA LEU A 153 20.77 -0.63 -7.93
C LEU A 153 20.32 -1.95 -8.56
N PHE A 154 20.14 -1.97 -9.89
CA PHE A 154 19.85 -3.22 -10.58
C PHE A 154 21.02 -4.23 -10.52
N SER A 155 22.23 -3.77 -10.21
CA SER A 155 23.37 -4.66 -9.92
C SER A 155 23.29 -5.31 -8.52
N THR A 156 22.41 -4.84 -7.64
CA THR A 156 22.25 -5.34 -6.27
C THR A 156 21.76 -6.80 -6.28
N ARG A 157 22.46 -7.67 -5.55
CA ARG A 157 22.08 -9.08 -5.39
C ARG A 157 20.81 -9.20 -4.57
N ALA A 158 20.04 -10.26 -4.79
CA ALA A 158 18.78 -10.50 -4.09
C ALA A 158 18.91 -10.43 -2.55
N ALA A 159 19.95 -11.06 -1.97
CA ALA A 159 20.18 -11.04 -0.52
C ALA A 159 20.36 -9.62 0.05
N ASP A 160 21.08 -8.75 -0.66
CA ASP A 160 21.32 -7.37 -0.25
C ASP A 160 20.07 -6.50 -0.45
N ALA A 161 19.29 -6.78 -1.50
CA ALA A 161 18.00 -6.14 -1.73
C ALA A 161 17.01 -6.44 -0.60
N TRP A 162 16.94 -7.70 -0.13
CA TRP A 162 16.09 -8.09 1.00
C TRP A 162 16.54 -7.50 2.32
N THR A 163 17.85 -7.43 2.55
CA THR A 163 18.42 -6.77 3.73
C THR A 163 18.05 -5.29 3.75
N THR A 164 18.17 -4.62 2.59
CA THR A 164 17.77 -3.22 2.43
C THR A 164 16.28 -3.03 2.67
N LEU A 165 15.43 -3.90 2.12
CA LEU A 165 13.98 -3.84 2.33
C LEU A 165 13.60 -4.05 3.81
N GLY A 166 14.33 -4.89 4.53
CA GLY A 166 14.23 -5.06 5.98
C GLY A 166 14.57 -3.78 6.74
N ALA A 167 15.69 -3.13 6.40
CA ALA A 167 16.08 -1.85 7.01
C ALA A 167 15.05 -0.73 6.76
N VAL A 168 14.41 -0.71 5.58
CA VAL A 168 13.30 0.20 5.29
C VAL A 168 12.11 -0.07 6.23
N ALA A 169 11.77 -1.35 6.45
CA ALA A 169 10.69 -1.73 7.35
C ALA A 169 10.94 -1.23 8.77
N GLU A 170 12.14 -1.49 9.29
CA GLU A 170 12.58 -1.07 10.62
C GLU A 170 12.55 0.44 10.78
N ARG A 171 13.13 1.19 9.83
CA ARG A 171 13.12 2.66 9.85
C ARG A 171 11.71 3.23 9.84
N CYS A 172 10.79 2.62 9.09
CA CYS A 172 9.42 3.09 8.99
C CYS A 172 8.52 2.55 10.11
N GLY A 173 9.04 1.73 11.04
CA GLY A 173 8.26 1.13 12.11
C GLY A 173 7.16 0.19 11.60
N THR A 174 7.38 -0.47 10.46
CA THR A 174 6.40 -1.35 9.82
C THR A 174 6.79 -2.82 9.94
N ARG A 175 5.89 -3.72 9.53
CA ARG A 175 6.16 -5.16 9.55
C ARG A 175 7.30 -5.52 8.58
N PRO A 176 8.07 -6.58 8.87
CA PRO A 176 9.11 -7.08 7.98
C PRO A 176 8.61 -7.36 6.56
N PRO A 177 9.51 -7.42 5.56
CA PRO A 177 9.13 -7.66 4.17
C PRO A 177 8.27 -8.92 3.98
N LYS A 178 7.11 -8.75 3.37
CA LYS A 178 6.18 -9.83 3.05
C LYS A 178 6.48 -10.37 1.66
N ALA A 179 6.78 -11.66 1.57
CA ALA A 179 6.93 -12.36 0.30
C ALA A 179 5.55 -12.59 -0.34
N SER A 180 5.50 -12.52 -1.67
CA SER A 180 4.34 -12.96 -2.43
C SER A 180 4.77 -13.54 -3.77
N PHE A 181 4.00 -14.49 -4.27
CA PHE A 181 4.27 -15.10 -5.57
C PHE A 181 3.76 -14.19 -6.68
N LEU A 182 4.66 -13.79 -7.59
CA LEU A 182 4.34 -13.00 -8.77
C LEU A 182 4.96 -13.67 -10.01
N CYS A 183 4.12 -14.14 -10.92
CA CYS A 183 4.56 -14.83 -12.14
C CYS A 183 5.54 -13.95 -12.94
N GLY A 184 6.62 -14.56 -13.44
CA GLY A 184 7.64 -13.88 -14.24
C GLY A 184 8.84 -13.37 -13.44
N TRP A 185 8.83 -13.51 -12.11
CA TRP A 185 9.94 -13.15 -11.23
C TRP A 185 10.48 -14.35 -10.46
N ALA A 186 11.74 -14.27 -10.02
CA ALA A 186 12.36 -15.28 -9.17
C ALA A 186 11.83 -15.20 -7.73
N ASP A 187 11.71 -13.98 -7.20
CA ASP A 187 11.09 -13.69 -5.91
C ASP A 187 10.51 -12.26 -5.95
N HIS A 188 9.56 -11.98 -5.07
CA HIS A 188 8.93 -10.68 -4.92
C HIS A 188 8.57 -10.44 -3.46
N ARG A 189 9.01 -9.30 -2.92
CA ARG A 189 8.71 -8.90 -1.55
C ARG A 189 8.32 -7.44 -1.46
N SER A 190 7.49 -7.14 -0.48
CA SER A 190 7.00 -5.78 -0.25
C SER A 190 7.03 -5.40 1.22
N VAL A 191 7.14 -4.10 1.46
CA VAL A 191 7.15 -3.46 2.78
C VAL A 191 6.25 -2.22 2.72
N ARG A 192 5.68 -1.87 3.87
CA ARG A 192 4.89 -0.65 4.03
C ARG A 192 5.82 0.54 4.30
N VAL A 193 5.52 1.67 3.65
CA VAL A 193 6.17 2.95 3.95
C VAL A 193 5.04 3.95 4.14
N GLY A 194 4.70 4.21 5.39
CA GLY A 194 3.44 4.85 5.75
C GLY A 194 2.25 4.12 5.12
N ARG A 195 1.54 4.79 4.21
CA ARG A 195 0.41 4.22 3.44
C ARG A 195 0.76 3.69 2.06
N GLY A 196 2.00 3.91 1.66
CA GLY A 196 2.53 3.36 0.45
C GLY A 196 3.04 1.94 0.64
N THR A 197 3.29 1.28 -0.47
CA THR A 197 4.01 0.01 -0.50
C THR A 197 5.22 0.17 -1.40
N LEU A 198 6.39 -0.19 -0.88
CA LEU A 198 7.59 -0.41 -1.68
C LEU A 198 7.75 -1.91 -1.87
N ALA A 199 7.84 -2.34 -3.12
CA ALA A 199 8.03 -3.73 -3.48
C ALA A 199 9.22 -3.87 -4.43
N LEU A 200 9.93 -4.99 -4.30
CA LEU A 200 11.06 -5.35 -5.15
C LEU A 200 10.79 -6.73 -5.75
N SER A 201 11.09 -6.86 -7.03
CA SER A 201 11.09 -8.14 -7.74
C SER A 201 12.50 -8.47 -8.20
N THR A 202 12.90 -9.73 -8.09
CA THR A 202 14.21 -10.21 -8.52
C THR A 202 14.12 -11.08 -9.77
N GLY A 203 15.20 -11.06 -10.55
CA GLY A 203 15.38 -11.89 -11.74
C GLY A 203 16.74 -12.58 -11.71
N ARG A 204 16.84 -13.73 -12.36
CA ARG A 204 18.13 -14.42 -12.58
C ARG A 204 18.69 -14.01 -13.93
N GLY A 205 19.89 -13.45 -13.90
CA GLY A 205 20.65 -13.17 -15.12
C GLY A 205 21.29 -14.43 -15.70
N GLU A 206 21.93 -14.29 -16.85
CA GLU A 206 22.62 -15.39 -17.56
C GLU A 206 23.78 -15.98 -16.76
N ASP A 207 24.41 -15.19 -15.91
CA ASP A 207 25.46 -15.64 -14.97
C ASP A 207 24.91 -16.46 -13.79
N GLY A 208 23.60 -16.75 -13.78
CA GLY A 208 22.91 -17.51 -12.75
C GLY A 208 22.71 -16.74 -11.44
N VAL A 209 23.19 -15.50 -11.34
CA VAL A 209 23.08 -14.70 -10.13
C VAL A 209 21.75 -13.95 -10.12
N GLU A 210 21.03 -14.10 -9.02
CA GLU A 210 19.76 -13.42 -8.79
C GLU A 210 19.98 -11.98 -8.30
N ARG A 211 19.39 -11.02 -9.01
CA ARG A 211 19.54 -9.59 -8.76
C ARG A 211 18.19 -8.88 -8.76
N LEU A 212 18.18 -7.67 -8.20
CA LEU A 212 17.06 -6.75 -8.30
C LEU A 212 16.73 -6.50 -9.77
N ALA A 213 15.48 -6.70 -10.16
CA ALA A 213 15.04 -6.54 -11.55
C ALA A 213 13.89 -5.54 -11.71
N GLU A 214 13.12 -5.29 -10.65
CA GLU A 214 12.09 -4.26 -10.62
C GLU A 214 12.01 -3.62 -9.24
N ILE A 215 11.83 -2.29 -9.26
CA ILE A 215 11.41 -1.50 -8.10
C ILE A 215 9.99 -1.03 -8.38
N PHE A 216 9.05 -1.37 -7.53
CA PHE A 216 7.66 -1.01 -7.66
C PHE A 216 7.18 -0.26 -6.41
N GLY A 217 6.48 0.84 -6.65
CA GLY A 217 5.92 1.68 -5.62
C GLY A 217 4.44 1.89 -5.84
N THR A 218 3.64 1.76 -4.79
CA THR A 218 2.25 2.21 -4.83
C THR A 218 1.95 3.21 -3.74
N ARG A 219 1.04 4.11 -4.04
CA ARG A 219 0.45 5.03 -3.08
C ARG A 219 -1.07 4.91 -3.19
N ALA A 220 -1.70 4.39 -2.15
CA ALA A 220 -3.15 4.41 -2.04
C ALA A 220 -3.64 5.85 -1.81
N ALA A 221 -4.87 6.14 -2.24
CA ALA A 221 -5.53 7.40 -1.93
C ALA A 221 -5.79 7.52 -0.42
N GLY A 222 -5.75 8.76 0.10
CA GLY A 222 -5.97 9.06 1.52
C GLY A 222 -4.85 9.89 2.13
N TRP A 223 -5.10 10.47 3.31
CA TRP A 223 -4.12 11.32 4.01
C TRP A 223 -3.02 10.47 4.66
N SER A 224 -1.83 11.06 4.75
CA SER A 224 -0.52 10.43 4.97
C SER A 224 -0.40 9.65 6.27
N GLY A 225 0.00 8.38 6.17
CA GLY A 225 0.66 7.67 7.26
C GLY A 225 2.14 8.04 7.33
N ASN A 226 2.79 7.72 8.44
CA ASN A 226 4.18 8.05 8.69
C ASN A 226 5.15 6.97 8.15
N PRO A 227 6.20 7.33 7.38
CA PRO A 227 6.39 8.59 6.65
C PRO A 227 5.61 8.63 5.33
N GLU A 228 5.41 9.82 4.75
CA GLU A 228 4.87 9.92 3.39
C GLU A 228 5.91 9.39 2.38
N MET A 229 5.55 8.35 1.61
CA MET A 229 6.42 7.82 0.57
C MET A 229 6.30 8.65 -0.72
N ARG A 230 7.42 9.11 -1.27
CA ARG A 230 7.48 9.90 -2.51
C ARG A 230 8.45 9.29 -3.50
N PHE A 231 7.98 9.05 -4.72
CA PHE A 231 8.82 8.62 -5.83
C PHE A 231 9.15 9.80 -6.72
N ARG A 232 10.45 10.05 -6.93
CA ARG A 232 10.94 11.19 -7.70
C ARG A 232 11.70 10.75 -8.94
N LEU A 233 11.49 11.46 -10.04
CA LEU A 233 12.34 11.41 -11.23
C LEU A 233 12.59 12.84 -11.67
N ASP A 234 13.85 13.23 -11.87
CA ASP A 234 14.25 14.56 -12.33
C ASP A 234 13.64 15.71 -11.50
N GLY A 235 13.45 15.48 -10.19
CA GLY A 235 12.82 16.43 -9.26
C GLY A 235 11.29 16.43 -9.23
N VAL A 236 10.62 15.65 -10.10
CA VAL A 236 9.15 15.55 -10.18
C VAL A 236 8.63 14.47 -9.23
N ASP A 237 7.69 14.81 -8.35
CA ASP A 237 7.00 13.86 -7.45
C ASP A 237 5.91 13.09 -8.22
N LEU A 238 6.24 11.88 -8.68
CA LEU A 238 5.46 11.11 -9.67
C LEU A 238 4.06 10.67 -9.21
N LEU A 239 3.86 10.49 -7.91
CA LEU A 239 2.61 9.97 -7.32
C LEU A 239 1.85 11.03 -6.50
N ASP A 240 2.41 12.23 -6.32
CA ASP A 240 1.78 13.28 -5.53
C ASP A 240 1.18 14.40 -6.38
N GLU A 241 1.77 14.68 -7.53
CA GLU A 241 1.27 15.67 -8.48
C GLU A 241 0.11 15.10 -9.33
N PRO A 242 -0.76 15.97 -9.89
CA PRO A 242 -1.76 15.55 -10.87
C PRO A 242 -1.10 14.80 -12.04
N ALA A 243 -1.70 13.69 -12.47
CA ALA A 243 -1.12 12.81 -13.48
C ALA A 243 -0.84 13.55 -14.80
N ARG A 244 -1.72 14.48 -15.18
CA ARG A 244 -1.54 15.33 -16.36
C ARG A 244 -0.30 16.22 -16.27
N ASP A 245 -0.04 16.78 -15.09
CA ASP A 245 1.07 17.71 -14.88
C ASP A 245 2.39 16.94 -14.88
N VAL A 246 2.45 15.77 -14.23
CA VAL A 246 3.58 14.84 -14.31
C VAL A 246 3.92 14.50 -15.77
N VAL A 247 2.91 14.11 -16.56
CA VAL A 247 3.10 13.77 -17.98
C VAL A 247 3.61 14.98 -18.79
N THR A 248 3.13 16.18 -18.46
CA THR A 248 3.55 17.42 -19.15
C THR A 248 5.00 17.74 -18.83
N LEU A 249 5.37 17.75 -17.55
CA LEU A 249 6.74 18.01 -17.09
C LEU A 249 7.74 17.00 -17.66
N LEU A 250 7.39 15.70 -17.67
CA LEU A 250 8.26 14.68 -18.22
C LEU A 250 8.49 14.87 -19.74
N ARG A 251 7.47 15.30 -20.49
CA ARG A 251 7.65 15.65 -21.92
C ARG A 251 8.54 16.87 -22.11
N GLU A 252 8.37 17.89 -21.28
CA GLU A 252 9.19 19.11 -21.31
C GLU A 252 10.66 18.81 -21.00
N LEU A 253 10.92 17.81 -20.16
CA LEU A 253 12.25 17.26 -19.88
C LEU A 253 12.79 16.35 -21.00
N GLY A 254 12.04 16.15 -22.09
CA GLY A 254 12.47 15.40 -23.27
C GLY A 254 12.18 13.90 -23.23
N HIS A 255 11.40 13.41 -22.25
CA HIS A 255 11.03 11.99 -22.21
C HIS A 255 9.98 11.66 -23.28
N GLU A 256 10.23 10.58 -24.04
CA GLU A 256 9.23 9.99 -24.92
C GLU A 256 8.21 9.20 -24.12
N ILE A 257 6.92 9.56 -24.26
CA ILE A 257 5.84 9.00 -23.46
C ILE A 257 4.84 8.26 -24.34
N VAL A 258 4.63 6.98 -24.03
CA VAL A 258 3.62 6.12 -24.67
C VAL A 258 2.51 5.80 -23.66
N ARG A 259 1.27 6.13 -23.99
CA ARG A 259 0.10 5.75 -23.19
C ARG A 259 -0.52 4.45 -23.73
N ARG A 260 -0.79 3.49 -22.84
CA ARG A 260 -1.47 2.22 -23.18
C ARG A 260 -2.54 1.92 -22.15
N GLY A 261 -3.80 2.16 -22.50
CA GLY A 261 -4.90 2.03 -21.54
C GLY A 261 -4.65 2.92 -20.33
N ARG A 262 -4.53 2.29 -19.16
CA ARG A 262 -4.36 2.93 -17.84
C ARG A 262 -2.90 3.00 -17.38
N THR A 263 -1.96 2.87 -18.32
CA THR A 263 -0.53 3.01 -18.03
C THR A 263 0.13 4.05 -18.95
N VAL A 264 1.13 4.73 -18.39
CA VAL A 264 2.00 5.67 -19.08
C VAL A 264 3.42 5.14 -19.00
N ARG A 265 4.05 4.88 -20.14
CA ARG A 265 5.38 4.26 -20.23
C ARG A 265 6.39 5.22 -20.83
N LEU A 266 7.55 5.34 -20.17
CA LEU A 266 8.75 5.99 -20.69
C LEU A 266 9.74 4.86 -21.02
N ALA A 267 9.69 4.36 -22.25
CA ALA A 267 10.34 3.10 -22.62
C ALA A 267 11.87 3.16 -22.48
N ALA A 268 12.49 4.26 -22.94
CA ALA A 268 13.93 4.50 -22.82
C ALA A 268 14.42 4.54 -21.36
N SER A 269 13.55 4.95 -20.44
CA SER A 269 13.84 5.07 -19.01
C SER A 269 13.45 3.82 -18.22
N GLY A 270 12.78 2.84 -18.85
CA GLY A 270 12.27 1.65 -18.15
C GLY A 270 11.19 1.95 -17.11
N LEU A 271 10.59 3.15 -17.15
CA LEU A 271 9.59 3.63 -16.20
C LEU A 271 8.17 3.36 -16.70
N THR A 272 7.30 2.88 -15.81
CA THR A 272 5.85 2.76 -16.05
C THR A 272 5.09 3.40 -14.89
N LEU A 273 4.14 4.27 -15.20
CA LEU A 273 3.21 4.89 -14.26
C LEU A 273 1.82 4.26 -14.43
N TYR A 274 1.12 4.04 -13.33
CA TYR A 274 -0.16 3.35 -13.29
C TYR A 274 -1.26 4.28 -12.79
N GLU A 275 -2.32 4.39 -13.57
CA GLU A 275 -3.54 5.11 -13.19
C GLU A 275 -4.41 4.26 -12.26
N PRO A 276 -5.25 4.88 -11.40
CA PRO A 276 -6.10 4.20 -10.43
C PRO A 276 -7.15 3.30 -11.08
N ASP A 277 -7.55 2.23 -10.37
CA ASP A 277 -8.54 1.25 -10.86
C ASP A 277 -9.92 1.81 -11.13
N ARG A 278 -10.26 2.89 -10.45
CA ARG A 278 -11.44 3.69 -10.69
C ARG A 278 -11.00 5.15 -10.66
N PRO A 279 -11.58 6.02 -11.49
CA PRO A 279 -11.30 7.45 -11.41
C PRO A 279 -11.60 7.93 -9.99
N GLY A 280 -10.55 8.38 -9.32
CA GLY A 280 -10.62 9.01 -8.01
C GLY A 280 -10.66 10.54 -8.15
N PRO A 281 -11.02 11.26 -7.09
CA PRO A 281 -11.19 12.71 -7.13
C PRO A 281 -9.90 13.50 -7.42
N ALA A 282 -8.72 12.88 -7.30
CA ALA A 282 -7.44 13.58 -7.38
C ALA A 282 -6.71 13.47 -8.75
N ASP A 283 -7.19 12.64 -9.69
CA ASP A 283 -6.54 12.41 -11.00
C ASP A 283 -5.01 12.21 -10.92
N ARG A 284 -4.54 11.37 -10.00
CA ARG A 284 -3.11 11.07 -9.76
C ARG A 284 -2.78 9.65 -10.17
N PHE A 285 -1.50 9.39 -10.48
CA PHE A 285 -0.99 8.03 -10.57
C PHE A 285 -1.02 7.35 -9.19
N THR A 286 -1.33 6.05 -9.16
CA THR A 286 -1.35 5.24 -7.93
C THR A 286 -0.15 4.31 -7.81
N GLY A 287 0.63 4.15 -8.88
CA GLY A 287 1.81 3.31 -8.84
C GLY A 287 2.86 3.71 -9.87
N VAL A 288 4.08 3.30 -9.60
CA VAL A 288 5.26 3.47 -10.44
C VAL A 288 6.09 2.20 -10.41
N ALA A 289 6.52 1.73 -11.57
CA ALA A 289 7.50 0.66 -11.73
C ALA A 289 8.73 1.19 -12.45
N LEU A 290 9.90 0.87 -11.94
CA LEU A 290 11.17 1.05 -12.64
C LEU A 290 11.81 -0.31 -12.89
N ARG A 291 12.15 -0.55 -14.16
CA ARG A 291 12.92 -1.71 -14.62
C ARG A 291 14.14 -1.23 -15.39
N LEU A 292 15.09 -2.12 -15.64
CA LEU A 292 16.10 -1.86 -16.66
C LEU A 292 15.41 -1.63 -18.02
N PRO A 293 15.76 -0.54 -18.74
CA PRO A 293 15.24 -0.32 -20.09
C PRO A 293 15.55 -1.50 -21.00
N ASP A 294 14.64 -1.84 -21.92
CA ASP A 294 14.81 -2.96 -22.86
C ASP A 294 16.08 -2.83 -23.72
N ALA A 295 16.57 -1.60 -23.93
CA ALA A 295 17.83 -1.32 -24.64
C ALA A 295 19.10 -1.63 -23.82
N LEU A 296 18.99 -1.64 -22.49
CA LEU A 296 20.05 -2.00 -21.54
C LEU A 296 19.87 -3.43 -20.98
N ALA A 297 18.68 -4.01 -21.17
CA ALA A 297 18.36 -5.39 -20.87
C ALA A 297 19.21 -6.45 -21.62
N PRO A 298 19.86 -6.19 -22.78
CA PRO A 298 20.76 -7.18 -23.39
C PRO A 298 21.97 -7.52 -22.51
N LEU A 299 22.25 -6.73 -21.45
CA LEU A 299 23.22 -7.10 -20.42
C LEU A 299 22.72 -8.22 -19.48
N TRP A 300 21.45 -8.60 -19.59
CA TRP A 300 20.78 -9.71 -18.89
C TRP A 300 20.14 -10.74 -19.84
N ALA A 301 20.12 -10.46 -21.14
CA ALA A 301 19.55 -11.32 -22.16
C ALA A 301 20.35 -11.17 -23.48
N GLY A 302 21.36 -12.01 -23.68
CA GLY A 302 21.72 -12.51 -24.99
C GLY A 302 23.21 -12.71 -25.24
N SER A 303 23.68 -13.95 -25.08
CA SER A 303 24.14 -14.76 -26.23
C SER A 303 24.05 -16.26 -25.96
#